data_AF-A0A3M1PQQ2-F1
#
_entry.id   AF-A0A3M1PQQ2-F1
#
_cell.length_a   1.000
_cell.length_b   1.000
_cell.length_c   1.000
_cell.angle_alpha   90.00
_cell.angle_beta   90.00
_cell.angle_gamma   90.00
#
_symmetry.space_group_name_H-M   'P 1'
#
loop_
_entity.id
_entity.type
_entity.pdbx_description
1 polymer ?
#
loop_
_entity_poly.entity_id
_entity_poly.type
_entity_poly.pdbx_seq_one_letter_code
_entity_poly.pdbx_strand_id
1 'polypeptide(L)'
;GQVCHAFSFGVMVDAEGAIQSYEMHPTRIKPTYRLTYDDVDEMLQLGIQAEPELEVLFQTASQRQRWRMQQGAISIQMPESSIKVLDDEIRIDVFEESASRILVSELMILAGEVAGRYGQEHGLPLPFRGQEQPELPPEEELMLLPPGPVRGCAIRRCMKRSEMGVTPIRHAGLGLDVYVQVTSPIRRYADLLAHFQIKAHLQGEPLPFSPEELTEMMQGIGATTYEMVQVERQTNRYWSLEYLRRNADEVWPALVLRWLREHENFGLVLLEDLGLEMAMRFSRTVEVGDRLDVKVSYVDPRRDMIQFVEIDQAIPQTAC
;
A
#
# COMPACT_ATOMS: atom_id res chain seq x y z
N GLY A 1 -0.83 27.83 9.12
CA GLY A 1 -0.79 27.00 10.34
C GLY A 1 0.13 27.56 11.42
N GLN A 2 0.30 26.78 12.50
CA GLN A 2 1.19 27.08 13.64
C GLN A 2 2.62 26.58 13.36
N VAL A 3 3.61 27.14 14.06
CA VAL A 3 5.00 26.65 13.99
C VAL A 3 5.09 25.34 14.78
N CYS A 4 5.66 24.30 14.18
CA CYS A 4 5.90 23.01 14.84
C CYS A 4 7.32 22.51 14.58
N HIS A 5 7.75 21.55 15.40
CA HIS A 5 9.02 20.85 15.24
C HIS A 5 8.86 19.72 14.23
N ALA A 6 9.87 19.54 13.37
CA ALA A 6 9.93 18.45 12.42
C ALA A 6 11.34 17.85 12.37
N PHE A 7 11.42 16.65 11.83
CA PHE A 7 12.66 16.09 11.35
C PHE A 7 12.55 16.03 9.82
N SER A 8 13.36 16.82 9.15
CA SER A 8 13.23 17.08 7.71
C SER A 8 14.36 16.40 6.94
N PHE A 9 14.01 15.95 5.73
CA PHE A 9 14.90 15.36 4.75
C PHE A 9 14.93 16.29 3.54
N GLY A 10 16.10 16.83 3.23
CA GLY A 10 16.35 17.55 1.97
C GLY A 10 17.04 16.60 1.00
N VAL A 11 16.56 16.51 -0.24
CA VAL A 11 17.08 15.55 -1.22
C VAL A 11 17.22 16.22 -2.57
N MET A 12 18.40 16.10 -3.16
CA MET A 12 18.64 16.45 -4.56
C MET A 12 18.59 15.18 -5.39
N VAL A 13 17.70 15.16 -6.39
CA VAL A 13 17.62 14.09 -7.38
C VAL A 13 18.24 14.52 -8.69
N ASP A 14 18.87 13.59 -9.39
CA ASP A 14 19.43 13.83 -10.73
C ASP A 14 18.37 13.74 -11.84
N ALA A 15 18.81 13.87 -13.10
CA ALA A 15 17.92 13.83 -14.27
C ALA A 15 17.31 12.45 -14.52
N GLU A 16 17.88 11.40 -13.93
CA GLU A 16 17.39 10.02 -14.01
C GLU A 16 16.45 9.70 -12.85
N GLY A 17 16.45 10.50 -11.78
CA GLY A 17 15.66 10.31 -10.57
C GLY A 17 16.39 9.57 -9.45
N ALA A 18 17.70 9.39 -9.53
CA ALA A 18 18.52 8.85 -8.45
C ALA A 18 18.83 9.94 -7.40
N ILE A 19 19.14 9.54 -6.17
CA ILE A 19 19.62 10.47 -5.14
C ILE A 19 21.05 10.90 -5.49
N GLN A 20 21.23 12.20 -5.75
CA GLN A 20 22.53 12.83 -5.96
C GLN A 20 23.17 13.22 -4.62
N SER A 21 22.40 13.85 -3.73
CA SER A 21 22.82 14.22 -2.38
C SER A 21 21.61 14.37 -1.46
N TYR A 22 21.82 14.29 -0.16
CA TYR A 22 20.77 14.47 0.83
C TYR A 22 21.29 15.18 2.08
N GLU A 23 20.37 15.74 2.85
CA GLU A 23 20.61 16.33 4.16
C GLU A 23 19.45 15.98 5.11
N MET A 24 19.74 15.92 6.41
CA MET A 24 18.75 15.59 7.44
C MET A 24 18.93 16.47 8.67
N HIS A 25 17.87 17.16 9.08
CA HIS A 25 17.93 18.12 10.17
C HIS A 25 16.67 18.15 11.02
N PRO A 26 16.79 18.35 12.35
CA PRO A 26 15.71 18.89 13.15
C PRO A 26 15.39 20.30 12.68
N THR A 27 14.13 20.58 12.35
CA THR A 27 13.70 21.86 11.79
C THR A 27 12.50 22.42 12.54
N ARG A 28 12.21 23.69 12.28
CA ARG A 28 10.95 24.35 12.65
C ARG A 28 10.23 24.70 11.36
N ILE A 29 9.05 24.12 11.15
CA ILE A 29 8.24 24.36 9.97
C ILE A 29 6.94 25.06 10.35
N LYS A 30 6.31 25.73 9.40
CA LYS A 30 4.99 26.34 9.55
C LYS A 30 4.10 25.87 8.39
N PRO A 31 3.39 24.74 8.54
CA PRO A 31 2.47 24.27 7.50
C PRO A 31 1.47 25.37 7.15
N THR A 32 1.40 25.72 5.88
CA THR A 32 0.48 26.75 5.36
C THR A 32 -0.88 26.15 5.08
N TYR A 33 -0.91 24.96 4.48
CA TYR A 33 -2.11 24.26 4.04
C TYR A 33 -2.19 22.83 4.59
N ARG A 34 -3.41 22.29 4.59
CA ARG A 34 -3.69 20.87 4.78
C ARG A 34 -4.68 20.47 3.69
N LEU A 35 -4.16 19.83 2.65
CA LEU A 35 -4.91 19.40 1.49
C LEU A 35 -5.34 17.95 1.64
N THR A 36 -6.46 17.59 1.03
CA THR A 36 -6.88 16.21 0.78
C THR A 36 -6.25 15.68 -0.51
N TYR A 37 -6.31 14.37 -0.73
CA TYR A 37 -5.84 13.78 -2.00
C TYR A 37 -6.64 14.34 -3.18
N ASP A 38 -7.96 14.46 -3.03
CA ASP A 38 -8.86 15.00 -4.05
C ASP A 38 -8.51 16.45 -4.39
N ASP A 39 -8.21 17.30 -3.38
CA ASP A 39 -7.77 18.68 -3.62
C ASP A 39 -6.51 18.72 -4.49
N VAL A 40 -5.51 17.88 -4.16
CA VAL A 40 -4.24 17.85 -4.90
C VAL A 40 -4.44 17.30 -6.32
N ASP A 41 -5.27 16.26 -6.49
CA ASP A 41 -5.57 15.69 -7.80
C ASP A 41 -6.28 16.73 -8.70
N GLU A 42 -7.26 17.47 -8.17
CA GLU A 42 -7.93 18.56 -8.89
C GLU A 42 -6.94 19.69 -9.25
N MET A 43 -6.08 20.09 -8.31
CA MET A 43 -5.06 21.12 -8.54
C MET A 43 -4.08 20.75 -9.65
N LEU A 44 -3.61 19.50 -9.68
CA LEU A 44 -2.71 18.98 -10.72
C LEU A 44 -3.45 18.88 -12.07
N GLN A 45 -4.69 18.39 -12.07
CA GLN A 45 -5.49 18.27 -13.30
C GLN A 45 -5.80 19.63 -13.94
N LEU A 46 -6.14 20.64 -13.14
CA LEU A 46 -6.46 21.98 -13.61
C LEU A 46 -5.21 22.84 -13.87
N GLY A 47 -4.01 22.35 -13.52
CA GLY A 47 -2.75 23.07 -13.69
C GLY A 47 -2.70 24.38 -12.90
N ILE A 48 -3.22 24.36 -11.66
CA ILE A 48 -3.36 25.57 -10.84
C ILE A 48 -1.97 26.16 -10.53
N GLN A 49 -1.73 27.38 -11.03
CA GLN A 49 -0.44 28.06 -10.92
C GLN A 49 -0.17 28.70 -9.54
N ALA A 50 -1.15 28.66 -8.63
CA ALA A 50 -1.04 29.30 -7.32
C ALA A 50 -0.06 28.58 -6.37
N GLU A 51 0.22 27.30 -6.60
CA GLU A 51 1.12 26.47 -5.79
C GLU A 51 2.09 25.71 -6.72
N PRO A 52 3.02 26.41 -7.39
CA PRO A 52 3.91 25.81 -8.39
C PRO A 52 4.80 24.70 -7.83
N GLU A 53 5.06 24.69 -6.53
CA GLU A 53 5.84 23.68 -5.84
C GLU A 53 5.20 22.29 -5.92
N LEU A 54 3.87 22.19 -5.97
CA LEU A 54 3.17 20.90 -6.08
C LEU A 54 3.48 20.21 -7.41
N GLU A 55 3.49 20.96 -8.51
CA GLU A 55 3.82 20.43 -9.83
C GLU A 55 5.27 19.94 -9.86
N VAL A 56 6.21 20.70 -9.29
CA VAL A 56 7.62 20.29 -9.19
C VAL A 56 7.76 19.01 -8.36
N LEU A 57 7.06 18.90 -7.23
CA LEU A 57 7.07 17.71 -6.40
C LEU A 57 6.46 16.51 -7.14
N PHE A 58 5.36 16.71 -7.88
CA PHE A 58 4.73 15.66 -8.67
C PHE A 58 5.63 15.15 -9.80
N GLN A 59 6.30 16.05 -10.53
CA GLN A 59 7.26 15.68 -11.57
C GLN A 59 8.46 14.92 -10.99
N THR A 60 8.97 15.38 -9.85
CA THR A 60 10.08 14.75 -9.11
C THR A 60 9.68 13.34 -8.64
N ALA A 61 8.50 13.18 -8.04
CA ALA A 61 7.97 11.88 -7.64
C ALA A 61 7.79 10.95 -8.85
N SER A 62 7.19 11.43 -9.94
CA SER A 62 7.02 10.64 -11.17
C SER A 62 8.36 10.21 -11.78
N GLN A 63 9.40 11.03 -11.68
CA GLN A 63 10.76 10.66 -12.09
C GLN A 63 11.37 9.61 -11.18
N ARG A 64 11.27 9.80 -9.85
CA ARG A 64 11.74 8.84 -8.83
C ARG A 64 11.08 7.47 -9.00
N GLN A 65 9.76 7.44 -9.21
CA GLN A 65 9.01 6.21 -9.44
C GLN A 65 9.55 5.46 -10.68
N ARG A 66 9.74 6.17 -11.81
CA ARG A 66 10.33 5.58 -13.02
C ARG A 66 11.73 5.03 -12.78
N TRP A 67 12.58 5.75 -12.04
CA TRP A 67 13.88 5.25 -11.65
C TRP A 67 13.79 3.95 -10.85
N ARG A 68 12.90 3.88 -9.84
CA ARG A 68 12.75 2.65 -9.03
C ARG A 68 12.27 1.47 -9.86
N MET A 69 11.37 1.71 -10.81
CA MET A 69 10.94 0.67 -11.76
C MET A 69 12.10 0.14 -12.60
N GLN A 70 13.03 1.00 -13.02
CA GLN A 70 14.26 0.58 -13.70
C GLN A 70 15.20 -0.22 -12.79
N GLN A 71 15.15 -0.01 -11.47
CA GLN A 71 15.87 -0.82 -10.47
C GLN A 71 15.14 -2.13 -10.11
N GLY A 72 14.05 -2.46 -10.80
CA GLY A 72 13.28 -3.67 -10.57
C GLY A 72 12.26 -3.59 -9.45
N ALA A 73 11.81 -2.38 -9.08
CA ALA A 73 10.64 -2.23 -8.22
C ALA A 73 9.41 -2.89 -8.84
N ILE A 74 8.52 -3.39 -7.98
CA ILE A 74 7.35 -4.15 -8.41
C ILE A 74 6.12 -3.30 -8.12
N SER A 75 5.38 -2.93 -9.17
CA SER A 75 4.08 -2.27 -9.03
C SER A 75 2.95 -3.30 -9.03
N ILE A 76 2.04 -3.18 -8.07
CA ILE A 76 0.87 -4.04 -7.92
C ILE A 76 -0.36 -3.14 -7.96
N GLN A 77 -1.10 -3.22 -9.06
CA GLN A 77 -2.34 -2.46 -9.22
C GLN A 77 -3.52 -3.28 -8.67
N MET A 78 -4.00 -2.88 -7.50
CA MET A 78 -5.18 -3.42 -6.85
C MET A 78 -5.95 -2.27 -6.20
N PRO A 79 -7.29 -2.25 -6.24
CA PRO A 79 -8.04 -1.29 -5.46
C PRO A 79 -7.83 -1.57 -3.97
N GLU A 80 -7.74 -0.49 -3.18
CA GLU A 80 -7.72 -0.57 -1.72
C GLU A 80 -9.07 -0.11 -1.18
N SER A 81 -9.59 -0.78 -0.16
CA SER A 81 -10.80 -0.37 0.53
C SER A 81 -10.51 0.09 1.96
N SER A 82 -11.16 1.16 2.39
CA SER A 82 -11.22 1.58 3.78
C SER A 82 -12.63 1.50 4.30
N ILE A 83 -12.79 0.75 5.37
CA ILE A 83 -14.08 0.55 6.03
C ILE A 83 -14.12 1.47 7.23
N LYS A 84 -15.10 2.37 7.25
CA LYS A 84 -15.37 3.28 8.36
C LYS A 84 -16.72 2.94 8.95
N VAL A 85 -16.78 2.88 10.27
CA VAL A 85 -18.00 2.65 11.02
C VAL A 85 -18.17 3.80 11.98
N LEU A 86 -19.24 4.55 11.83
CA LEU A 86 -19.61 5.64 12.72
C LEU A 86 -21.06 5.41 13.14
N ASP A 87 -21.28 5.29 14.45
CA ASP A 87 -22.57 4.89 15.02
C ASP A 87 -23.08 3.58 14.38
N ASP A 88 -24.19 3.64 13.65
CA ASP A 88 -24.77 2.51 12.92
C ASP A 88 -24.51 2.57 11.41
N GLU A 89 -23.75 3.52 10.89
CA GLU A 89 -23.43 3.63 9.47
C GLU A 89 -22.11 2.94 9.14
N ILE A 90 -22.14 2.08 8.12
CA ILE A 90 -20.95 1.42 7.57
C ILE A 90 -20.69 2.00 6.19
N ARG A 91 -19.52 2.62 6.02
CA ARG A 91 -19.08 3.20 4.76
C ARG A 91 -17.83 2.49 4.28
N ILE A 92 -17.84 2.08 3.02
CA ILE A 92 -16.68 1.48 2.34
C ILE A 92 -16.21 2.48 1.27
N ASP A 93 -15.05 3.07 1.50
CA ASP A 93 -14.38 3.93 0.52
C ASP A 93 -13.43 3.08 -0.31
N VAL A 94 -13.58 3.07 -1.63
CA VAL A 94 -12.62 2.46 -2.55
C VAL A 94 -11.65 3.52 -3.02
N PHE A 95 -10.37 3.18 -2.98
CA PHE A 95 -9.30 4.03 -3.43
C PHE A 95 -8.62 3.40 -4.63
N GLU A 96 -8.54 4.18 -5.70
CA GLU A 96 -7.72 3.90 -6.85
C GLU A 96 -6.38 4.64 -6.74
N GLU A 97 -5.44 4.23 -7.57
CA GLU A 97 -4.18 4.94 -7.75
C GLU A 97 -4.45 6.31 -8.36
N SER A 98 -3.96 7.38 -7.72
CA SER A 98 -4.09 8.77 -8.19
C SER A 98 -2.75 9.50 -8.16
N ALA A 99 -2.67 10.64 -8.84
CA ALA A 99 -1.44 11.43 -8.96
C ALA A 99 -0.93 11.88 -7.58
N SER A 100 -1.83 12.34 -6.72
CA SER A 100 -1.55 12.77 -5.35
C SER A 100 -1.07 11.61 -4.46
N ARG A 101 -1.60 10.40 -4.65
CA ARG A 101 -1.16 9.19 -3.93
C ARG A 101 0.20 8.70 -4.38
N ILE A 102 0.47 8.72 -5.69
CA ILE A 102 1.79 8.43 -6.24
C ILE A 102 2.80 9.43 -5.67
N LEU A 103 2.47 10.73 -5.71
CA LEU A 103 3.29 11.80 -5.16
C LEU A 103 3.70 11.53 -3.71
N VAL A 104 2.71 11.38 -2.82
CA VAL A 104 2.98 11.19 -1.39
C VAL A 104 3.73 9.89 -1.15
N SER A 105 3.30 8.77 -1.74
CA SER A 105 3.93 7.47 -1.51
C SER A 105 5.39 7.46 -1.93
N GLU A 106 5.71 8.04 -3.08
CA GLU A 106 7.07 8.09 -3.60
C GLU A 106 7.99 8.99 -2.76
N LEU A 107 7.49 10.15 -2.31
CA LEU A 107 8.27 11.01 -1.40
C LEU A 107 8.52 10.33 -0.05
N MET A 108 7.56 9.54 0.45
CA MET A 108 7.76 8.76 1.68
C MET A 108 8.78 7.63 1.50
N ILE A 109 8.77 6.97 0.35
CA ILE A 109 9.77 5.95 -0.01
C ILE A 109 11.16 6.59 -0.11
N LEU A 110 11.27 7.75 -0.77
CA LEU A 110 12.50 8.52 -0.89
C LEU A 110 13.09 8.88 0.49
N ALA A 111 12.27 9.39 1.42
CA ALA A 111 12.73 9.67 2.78
C ALA A 111 13.25 8.41 3.50
N GLY A 112 12.59 7.26 3.30
CA GLY A 112 13.03 6.00 3.88
C GLY A 112 14.28 5.41 3.26
N GLU A 113 14.50 5.62 1.96
CA GLU A 113 15.77 5.30 1.29
C GLU A 113 16.91 6.16 1.84
N VAL A 114 16.70 7.48 1.98
CA VAL A 114 17.70 8.40 2.54
C VAL A 114 18.09 7.97 3.95
N ALA A 115 17.11 7.65 4.81
CA ALA A 115 17.39 7.13 6.15
C ALA A 115 18.19 5.82 6.11
N GLY A 116 17.84 4.91 5.19
CA GLY A 116 18.57 3.66 4.97
C GLY A 116 20.01 3.87 4.51
N ARG A 117 20.23 4.76 3.52
CA ARG A 117 21.56 5.12 3.00
C ARG A 117 22.41 5.74 4.09
N TYR A 118 21.87 6.70 4.84
CA TYR A 118 22.56 7.30 5.97
C TYR A 118 22.97 6.26 7.00
N GLY A 119 22.06 5.33 7.32
CA GLY A 119 22.36 4.24 8.24
C GLY A 119 23.51 3.36 7.75
N GLN A 120 23.47 2.97 6.47
CA GLN A 120 24.50 2.15 5.84
C GLN A 120 25.86 2.85 5.78
N GLU A 121 25.90 4.11 5.34
CA GLU A 121 27.12 4.90 5.16
C GLU A 121 27.88 5.11 6.48
N HIS A 122 27.15 5.26 7.59
CA HIS A 122 27.73 5.52 8.91
C HIS A 122 27.80 4.28 9.80
N GLY A 123 27.41 3.10 9.29
CA GLY A 123 27.38 1.86 10.08
C GLY A 123 26.42 1.93 11.28
N LEU A 124 25.33 2.69 11.16
CA LEU A 124 24.35 2.86 12.23
C LEU A 124 23.36 1.70 12.25
N PRO A 125 23.15 1.04 13.41
CA PRO A 125 22.05 0.10 13.56
C PRO A 125 20.73 0.89 13.52
N LEU A 126 19.88 0.55 12.54
CA LEU A 126 18.55 1.11 12.32
C LEU A 126 17.57 -0.04 12.08
N PRO A 127 16.25 0.16 12.24
CA PRO A 127 15.25 -0.84 11.89
C PRO A 127 15.07 -0.93 10.37
N PHE A 128 16.08 -1.50 9.70
CA PHE A 128 16.07 -1.77 8.27
C PHE A 128 14.95 -2.73 7.92
N ARG A 129 14.32 -2.49 6.77
CA ARG A 129 13.25 -3.32 6.25
C ARG A 129 13.64 -3.82 4.86
N GLY A 130 13.80 -5.12 4.75
CA GLY A 130 14.13 -5.81 3.52
C GLY A 130 12.97 -6.64 2.98
N GLN A 131 13.10 -7.07 1.74
CA GLN A 131 12.19 -8.02 1.10
C GLN A 131 12.97 -8.77 0.03
N GLU A 132 12.98 -10.10 0.12
CA GLU A 132 13.63 -10.96 -0.86
C GLU A 132 13.02 -10.78 -2.26
N GLN A 133 13.83 -11.03 -3.29
CA GLN A 133 13.37 -11.02 -4.67
C GLN A 133 12.34 -12.15 -4.88
N PRO A 134 11.09 -11.84 -5.25
CA PRO A 134 10.13 -12.87 -5.57
C PRO A 134 10.41 -13.47 -6.96
N GLU A 135 10.03 -14.73 -7.13
CA GLU A 135 9.89 -15.36 -8.45
C GLU A 135 8.54 -14.95 -9.03
N LEU A 136 8.55 -13.93 -9.89
CA LEU A 136 7.34 -13.46 -10.55
C LEU A 136 6.94 -14.41 -11.69
N PRO A 137 5.64 -14.46 -12.05
CA PRO A 137 5.21 -15.18 -13.24
C PRO A 137 5.93 -14.64 -14.49
N PRO A 138 6.25 -15.49 -15.48
CA PRO A 138 6.85 -15.05 -16.74
C PRO A 138 6.02 -13.96 -17.41
N GLU A 139 6.69 -13.05 -18.13
CA GLU A 139 6.01 -11.94 -18.80
C GLU A 139 4.95 -12.40 -19.80
N GLU A 140 5.22 -13.51 -20.51
CA GLU A 140 4.27 -14.17 -21.42
C GLU A 140 2.98 -14.60 -20.71
N GLU A 141 3.08 -15.14 -19.48
CA GLU A 141 1.92 -15.53 -18.68
C GLU A 141 1.14 -14.30 -18.22
N LEU A 142 1.83 -13.27 -17.75
CA LEU A 142 1.20 -12.02 -17.32
C LEU A 142 0.49 -11.32 -18.50
N MET A 143 1.05 -11.39 -19.71
CA MET A 143 0.43 -10.81 -20.91
C MET A 143 -0.90 -11.45 -21.26
N LEU A 144 -1.10 -12.73 -20.95
CA LEU A 144 -2.37 -13.45 -21.15
C LEU A 144 -3.45 -13.05 -20.15
N LEU A 145 -3.08 -12.54 -18.97
CA LEU A 145 -4.04 -12.07 -17.97
C LEU A 145 -4.54 -10.66 -18.34
N PRO A 146 -5.81 -10.32 -18.05
CA PRO A 146 -6.28 -8.95 -18.17
C PRO A 146 -5.46 -7.95 -17.34
N PRO A 147 -5.18 -6.75 -17.85
CA PRO A 147 -4.48 -5.71 -17.09
C PRO A 147 -5.27 -5.27 -15.86
N GLY A 148 -4.58 -4.67 -14.89
CA GLY A 148 -5.18 -4.21 -13.64
C GLY A 148 -5.25 -5.31 -12.57
N PRO A 149 -6.39 -5.44 -11.83
CA PRO A 149 -6.45 -6.27 -10.63
C PRO A 149 -6.14 -7.76 -10.82
N VAL A 150 -6.40 -8.33 -12.01
CA VAL A 150 -6.11 -9.76 -12.26
C VAL A 150 -4.59 -10.00 -12.28
N ARG A 151 -3.85 -9.24 -13.09
CA ARG A 151 -2.37 -9.25 -13.07
C ARG A 151 -1.82 -8.86 -11.70
N GLY A 152 -2.38 -7.84 -11.07
CA GLY A 152 -2.01 -7.41 -9.73
C GLY A 152 -2.13 -8.55 -8.71
N CYS A 153 -3.23 -9.31 -8.75
CA CYS A 153 -3.44 -10.47 -7.87
C CYS A 153 -2.42 -11.59 -8.13
N ALA A 154 -2.09 -11.86 -9.39
CA ALA A 154 -1.09 -12.85 -9.77
C ALA A 154 0.31 -12.49 -9.25
N ILE A 155 0.75 -11.23 -9.45
CA ILE A 155 2.03 -10.72 -8.97
C ILE A 155 2.06 -10.74 -7.43
N ARG A 156 1.02 -10.21 -6.78
CA ARG A 156 0.94 -10.11 -5.31
C ARG A 156 1.08 -11.46 -4.61
N ARG A 157 0.60 -12.54 -5.23
CA ARG A 157 0.72 -13.91 -4.70
C ARG A 157 2.17 -14.40 -4.63
N CYS A 158 3.03 -13.93 -5.52
CA CYS A 158 4.44 -14.32 -5.57
C CYS A 158 5.31 -13.51 -4.60
N MET A 159 4.81 -12.38 -4.10
CA MET A 159 5.55 -11.51 -3.20
C MET A 159 5.93 -12.22 -1.90
N LYS A 160 7.20 -12.06 -1.50
CA LYS A 160 7.70 -12.52 -0.20
C LYS A 160 7.30 -11.55 0.90
N ARG A 161 7.23 -12.02 2.14
CA ARG A 161 7.01 -11.11 3.28
C ARG A 161 8.24 -10.21 3.45
N SER A 162 8.00 -8.96 3.83
CA SER A 162 9.10 -8.08 4.23
C SER A 162 9.61 -8.49 5.61
N GLU A 163 10.92 -8.43 5.80
CA GLU A 163 11.59 -8.73 7.04
C GLU A 163 12.22 -7.46 7.62
N MET A 164 12.39 -7.43 8.94
CA MET A 164 13.05 -6.33 9.63
C MET A 164 14.33 -6.83 10.28
N GLY A 165 15.36 -6.00 10.25
CA GLY A 165 16.66 -6.29 10.86
C GLY A 165 17.36 -5.01 11.30
N VAL A 166 18.50 -5.17 11.97
CA VAL A 166 19.33 -4.04 12.42
C VAL A 166 20.48 -3.72 11.46
N THR A 167 20.62 -4.51 10.40
CA THR A 167 21.61 -4.36 9.34
C THR A 167 20.95 -4.02 8.01
N PRO A 168 21.66 -3.35 7.08
CA PRO A 168 21.13 -3.05 5.75
C PRO A 168 20.71 -4.30 4.98
N ILE A 169 19.50 -4.29 4.40
CA ILE A 169 18.93 -5.38 3.59
C ILE A 169 18.20 -4.79 2.38
N ARG A 170 18.38 -5.39 1.20
CA ARG A 170 17.68 -5.02 -0.04
C ARG A 170 16.17 -5.21 0.09
N HIS A 171 15.41 -4.26 -0.46
CA HIS A 171 13.96 -4.32 -0.54
C HIS A 171 13.51 -4.48 -2.00
N ALA A 172 13.40 -5.72 -2.48
CA ALA A 172 13.12 -6.04 -3.87
C ALA A 172 11.84 -5.38 -4.41
N GLY A 173 10.72 -5.44 -3.67
CA GLY A 173 9.48 -4.82 -4.12
C GLY A 173 9.55 -3.30 -4.28
N LEU A 174 10.48 -2.62 -3.60
CA LEU A 174 10.70 -1.18 -3.73
C LEU A 174 11.80 -0.84 -4.75
N GLY A 175 12.59 -1.80 -5.22
CA GLY A 175 13.74 -1.55 -6.08
C GLY A 175 14.85 -0.76 -5.38
N LEU A 176 15.05 -0.98 -4.07
CA LEU A 176 16.01 -0.24 -3.25
C LEU A 176 16.99 -1.20 -2.56
N ASP A 177 18.28 -0.82 -2.50
CA ASP A 177 19.31 -1.59 -1.81
C ASP A 177 19.20 -1.52 -0.29
N VAL A 178 18.66 -0.41 0.22
CA VAL A 178 18.45 -0.17 1.66
C VAL A 178 17.18 0.64 1.86
N TYR A 179 16.44 0.34 2.92
CA TYR A 179 15.22 1.05 3.26
C TYR A 179 14.94 0.99 4.77
N VAL A 180 14.60 2.14 5.35
CA VAL A 180 14.18 2.29 6.75
C VAL A 180 12.91 3.12 6.78
N GLN A 181 11.90 2.70 7.54
CA GLN A 181 10.68 3.48 7.68
C GLN A 181 10.89 4.61 8.70
N VAL A 182 10.65 5.86 8.29
CA VAL A 182 10.90 7.05 9.12
C VAL A 182 9.81 8.12 9.05
N THR A 183 8.73 7.87 8.32
CA THR A 183 7.72 8.88 7.98
C THR A 183 6.46 8.81 8.83
N SER A 184 6.38 7.89 9.80
CA SER A 184 5.20 7.71 10.67
C SER A 184 5.55 7.46 12.15
N PRO A 185 6.47 8.22 12.78
CA PRO A 185 6.89 7.98 14.18
C PRO A 185 5.78 8.14 15.22
N ILE A 186 4.65 8.77 14.88
CA ILE A 186 3.48 8.89 15.78
C ILE A 186 2.73 7.56 15.92
N ARG A 187 2.74 6.72 14.87
CA ARG A 187 1.93 5.48 14.81
C ARG A 187 2.75 4.20 14.64
N ARG A 188 4.05 4.31 14.35
CA ARG A 188 4.96 3.16 14.22
C ARG A 188 6.15 3.36 15.15
N TYR A 189 6.32 2.45 16.09
CA TYR A 189 7.40 2.52 17.07
C TYR A 189 8.78 2.32 16.41
N ALA A 190 8.88 1.48 15.37
CA ALA A 190 10.13 1.32 14.61
C ALA A 190 10.60 2.65 13.99
N ASP A 191 9.71 3.44 13.39
CA ASP A 191 10.06 4.77 12.88
C ASP A 191 10.57 5.69 14.00
N LEU A 192 10.00 5.59 15.20
CA LEU A 192 10.46 6.38 16.35
C LEU A 192 11.87 5.96 16.81
N LEU A 193 12.16 4.65 16.83
CA LEU A 193 13.51 4.14 17.13
C LEU A 193 14.54 4.62 16.09
N ALA A 194 14.17 4.60 14.81
CA ALA A 194 15.01 5.16 13.74
C ALA A 194 15.28 6.66 13.96
N HIS A 195 14.26 7.43 14.36
CA HIS A 195 14.43 8.85 14.69
C HIS A 195 15.41 9.07 15.84
N PHE A 196 15.33 8.28 16.91
CA PHE A 196 16.25 8.40 18.04
C PHE A 196 17.70 8.12 17.65
N GLN A 197 17.94 7.00 16.96
CA GLN A 197 19.28 6.63 16.48
C GLN A 197 19.88 7.70 15.55
N ILE A 198 19.12 8.13 14.54
CA ILE A 198 19.60 9.11 13.55
C ILE A 198 19.89 10.46 14.22
N LYS A 199 18.99 10.95 15.07
CA LYS A 199 19.15 12.26 15.72
C LYS A 199 20.33 12.28 16.68
N ALA A 200 20.52 11.24 17.49
CA ALA A 200 21.67 11.14 18.39
C ALA A 200 22.99 11.18 17.61
N HIS A 201 23.09 10.41 16.51
CA HIS A 201 24.29 10.43 15.68
C HIS A 201 24.53 11.80 15.04
N LEU A 202 23.48 12.46 14.51
CA LEU A 202 23.59 13.81 13.93
C LEU A 202 24.07 14.86 14.96
N GLN A 203 23.82 14.64 16.24
CA GLN A 203 24.24 15.51 17.34
C GLN A 203 25.62 15.14 17.91
N GLY A 204 26.25 14.05 17.43
CA GLY A 204 27.48 13.52 18.00
C GLY A 204 27.30 12.91 19.40
N GLU A 205 26.07 12.55 19.75
CA GLU A 205 25.71 11.92 21.01
C GLU A 205 25.88 10.39 20.94
N PRO A 206 26.07 9.71 22.09
CA PRO A 206 26.05 8.25 22.10
C PRO A 206 24.70 7.71 21.59
N LEU A 207 24.75 6.61 20.86
CA LEU A 207 23.55 5.96 20.35
C LEU A 207 22.67 5.50 21.52
N PRO A 208 21.36 5.77 21.50
CA PRO A 208 20.45 5.40 22.58
C PRO A 208 20.31 3.89 22.76
N PHE A 209 20.53 3.10 21.70
CA PHE A 209 20.36 1.65 21.71
C PHE A 209 21.55 0.96 21.04
N SER A 210 22.01 -0.12 21.64
CA SER A 210 22.96 -1.05 21.01
C SER A 210 22.28 -1.87 19.89
N PRO A 211 23.04 -2.49 18.97
CA PRO A 211 22.48 -3.41 17.99
C PRO A 211 21.67 -4.56 18.60
N GLU A 212 22.11 -5.08 19.74
CA GLU A 212 21.45 -6.16 20.48
C GLU A 212 20.14 -5.69 21.09
N GLU A 213 20.15 -4.53 21.77
CA GLU A 213 18.93 -3.92 22.34
C GLU A 213 17.91 -3.61 21.24
N LEU A 214 18.36 -3.05 20.12
CA LEU A 214 17.50 -2.75 18.99
C LEU A 214 16.90 -4.03 18.39
N THR A 215 17.68 -5.10 18.28
CA THR A 215 17.20 -6.40 17.81
C THR A 215 16.11 -6.97 18.72
N GLU A 216 16.30 -6.91 20.04
CA GLU A 216 15.32 -7.36 21.03
C GLU A 216 14.03 -6.54 20.93
N MET A 217 14.13 -5.21 20.86
CA MET A 217 12.96 -4.34 20.67
C MET A 217 12.21 -4.66 19.38
N MET A 218 12.92 -4.89 18.28
CA MET A 218 12.32 -5.22 16.98
C MET A 218 11.58 -6.56 16.99
N GLN A 219 12.06 -7.56 17.73
CA GLN A 219 11.35 -8.83 17.92
C GLN A 219 10.01 -8.61 18.65
N GLY A 220 10.01 -7.80 19.71
CA GLY A 220 8.78 -7.44 20.45
C GLY A 220 7.78 -6.66 19.58
N ILE A 221 8.27 -5.71 18.78
CA ILE A 221 7.45 -4.96 17.81
C ILE A 221 6.84 -5.90 16.77
N GLY A 222 7.62 -6.85 16.25
CA GLY A 222 7.18 -7.81 15.24
C GLY A 222 6.00 -8.67 15.71
N ALA A 223 6.10 -9.23 16.92
CA ALA A 223 5.03 -10.03 17.51
C ALA A 223 3.73 -9.22 17.71
N THR A 224 3.86 -8.02 18.29
CA THR A 224 2.69 -7.14 18.52
C THR A 224 2.05 -6.69 17.21
N THR A 225 2.87 -6.31 16.22
CA THR A 225 2.39 -5.88 14.90
C THR A 225 1.65 -7.00 14.19
N TYR A 226 2.12 -8.25 14.31
CA TYR A 226 1.44 -9.40 13.72
C TYR A 226 0.02 -9.57 14.29
N GLU A 227 -0.14 -9.51 15.61
CA GLU A 227 -1.44 -9.59 16.27
C GLU A 227 -2.36 -8.43 15.87
N MET A 228 -1.85 -7.20 15.86
CA MET A 228 -2.61 -6.01 15.43
C MET A 228 -3.16 -6.17 14.00
N VAL A 229 -2.33 -6.66 13.06
CA VAL A 229 -2.76 -6.91 11.67
C VAL A 229 -3.83 -7.99 11.60
N GLN A 230 -3.77 -9.03 12.44
CA GLN A 230 -4.84 -10.05 12.45
C GLN A 230 -6.16 -9.48 12.97
N VAL A 231 -6.12 -8.67 14.03
CA VAL A 231 -7.31 -8.02 14.59
C VAL A 231 -7.92 -7.05 13.58
N GLU A 232 -7.09 -6.23 12.93
CA GLU A 232 -7.54 -5.31 11.87
C GLU A 232 -8.19 -6.08 10.71
N ARG A 233 -7.55 -7.16 10.24
CA ARG A 233 -8.10 -8.00 9.17
C ARG A 233 -9.45 -8.62 9.56
N GLN A 234 -9.57 -9.16 10.77
CA GLN A 234 -10.82 -9.74 11.26
C GLN A 234 -11.93 -8.69 11.41
N THR A 235 -11.57 -7.49 11.88
CA THR A 235 -12.50 -6.36 12.03
C THR A 235 -13.00 -5.89 10.67
N ASN A 236 -12.10 -5.67 9.71
CA ASN A 236 -12.45 -5.29 8.35
C ASN A 236 -13.29 -6.37 7.68
N ARG A 237 -12.95 -7.65 7.89
CA ARG A 237 -13.73 -8.79 7.39
C ARG A 237 -15.14 -8.82 7.95
N TYR A 238 -15.30 -8.67 9.26
CA TYR A 238 -16.60 -8.61 9.92
C TYR A 238 -17.46 -7.49 9.34
N TRP A 239 -16.93 -6.27 9.27
CA TRP A 239 -17.69 -5.12 8.77
C TRP A 239 -17.95 -5.18 7.26
N SER A 240 -17.08 -5.80 6.47
CA SER A 240 -17.36 -6.11 5.06
C SER A 240 -18.58 -7.01 4.92
N LEU A 241 -18.64 -8.08 5.73
CA LEU A 241 -19.75 -9.01 5.72
C LEU A 241 -21.04 -8.38 6.25
N GLU A 242 -20.95 -7.55 7.28
CA GLU A 242 -22.09 -6.83 7.83
C GLU A 242 -22.64 -5.80 6.83
N TYR A 243 -21.76 -5.11 6.09
CA TYR A 243 -22.16 -4.23 4.99
C TYR A 243 -22.92 -5.00 3.90
N LEU A 244 -22.36 -6.13 3.45
CA LEU A 244 -22.99 -7.00 2.45
C LEU A 244 -24.31 -7.61 2.95
N ARG A 245 -24.44 -7.89 4.26
CA ARG A 245 -25.69 -8.35 4.88
C ARG A 245 -26.78 -7.29 4.86
N ARG A 246 -26.42 -6.03 5.14
CA ARG A 246 -27.37 -4.90 5.13
C ARG A 246 -27.80 -4.52 3.72
N ASN A 247 -26.94 -4.79 2.73
CA ASN A 247 -27.16 -4.54 1.31
C ASN A 247 -27.34 -5.85 0.52
N ALA A 248 -27.99 -6.86 1.13
CA ALA A 248 -28.11 -8.18 0.53
C ALA A 248 -28.93 -8.18 -0.76
N ASP A 249 -29.77 -7.16 -0.97
CA ASP A 249 -30.59 -7.04 -2.17
C ASP A 249 -29.88 -6.47 -3.39
N GLU A 250 -28.74 -5.81 -3.17
CA GLU A 250 -27.91 -5.21 -4.21
C GLU A 250 -27.20 -6.25 -5.07
N VAL A 251 -26.93 -5.88 -6.31
CA VAL A 251 -26.16 -6.66 -7.27
C VAL A 251 -24.81 -5.98 -7.44
N TRP A 252 -23.74 -6.76 -7.31
CA TRP A 252 -22.37 -6.27 -7.34
C TRP A 252 -21.65 -6.78 -8.60
N PRO A 253 -20.97 -5.90 -9.36
CA PRO A 253 -20.05 -6.34 -10.40
C PRO A 253 -18.83 -7.01 -9.76
N ALA A 254 -18.58 -8.25 -10.15
CA ALA A 254 -17.50 -9.07 -9.62
C ALA A 254 -16.54 -9.52 -10.73
N LEU A 255 -15.26 -9.25 -10.53
CA LEU A 255 -14.17 -9.67 -11.41
C LEU A 255 -13.50 -10.93 -10.88
N VAL A 256 -13.44 -12.01 -11.67
CA VAL A 256 -12.75 -13.25 -11.29
C VAL A 256 -11.23 -13.01 -11.29
N LEU A 257 -10.61 -13.00 -10.11
CA LEU A 257 -9.18 -12.73 -9.97
C LEU A 257 -8.33 -13.98 -10.17
N ARG A 258 -8.73 -15.11 -9.58
CA ARG A 258 -8.00 -16.38 -9.65
C ARG A 258 -8.80 -17.55 -9.09
N TRP A 259 -8.37 -18.75 -9.44
CA TRP A 259 -8.81 -19.97 -8.78
C TRP A 259 -8.15 -20.19 -7.41
N LEU A 260 -8.97 -20.58 -6.43
CA LEU A 260 -8.50 -21.11 -5.13
C LEU A 260 -8.47 -22.64 -5.16
N ARG A 261 -9.53 -23.24 -5.72
CA ARG A 261 -9.67 -24.67 -6.04
C ARG A 261 -10.52 -24.80 -7.31
N GLU A 262 -9.87 -24.83 -8.46
CA GLU A 262 -10.51 -24.83 -9.78
C GLU A 262 -11.45 -26.03 -9.99
N HIS A 263 -11.01 -27.24 -9.62
CA HIS A 263 -11.81 -28.47 -9.70
C HIS A 263 -13.09 -28.44 -8.84
N GLU A 264 -13.19 -27.53 -7.86
CA GLU A 264 -14.40 -27.34 -7.06
C GLU A 264 -15.21 -26.10 -7.48
N ASN A 265 -14.88 -25.49 -8.64
CA ASN A 265 -15.39 -24.20 -9.09
C ASN A 265 -15.32 -23.14 -7.98
N PHE A 266 -14.22 -23.10 -7.22
CA PHE A 266 -14.05 -22.18 -6.11
C PHE A 266 -12.91 -21.19 -6.37
N GLY A 267 -13.25 -19.92 -6.49
CA GLY A 267 -12.33 -18.84 -6.84
C GLY A 267 -12.41 -17.65 -5.92
N LEU A 268 -11.54 -16.69 -6.21
CA LEU A 268 -11.49 -15.38 -5.59
C LEU A 268 -12.01 -14.37 -6.60
N VAL A 269 -13.00 -13.58 -6.21
CA VAL A 269 -13.56 -12.47 -6.98
C VAL A 269 -13.27 -11.15 -6.29
N LEU A 270 -13.18 -10.07 -7.06
CA LEU A 270 -13.15 -8.70 -6.58
C LEU A 270 -14.51 -8.06 -6.83
N LEU A 271 -15.20 -7.62 -5.78
CA LEU A 271 -16.36 -6.75 -5.92
C LEU A 271 -15.85 -5.35 -6.28
N GLU A 272 -15.94 -4.97 -7.56
CA GLU A 272 -15.23 -3.80 -8.11
C GLU A 272 -15.65 -2.51 -7.38
N ASP A 273 -16.95 -2.31 -7.16
CA ASP A 273 -17.50 -1.12 -6.50
C ASP A 273 -17.15 -0.99 -5.01
N LEU A 274 -16.72 -2.07 -4.37
CA LEU A 274 -16.38 -2.10 -2.95
C LEU A 274 -14.89 -2.31 -2.70
N GLY A 275 -14.09 -2.61 -3.72
CA GLY A 275 -12.69 -2.96 -3.54
C GLY A 275 -12.48 -4.15 -2.59
N LEU A 276 -13.46 -5.07 -2.55
CA LEU A 276 -13.49 -6.19 -1.61
C LEU A 276 -13.22 -7.51 -2.33
N GLU A 277 -12.23 -8.25 -1.84
CA GLU A 277 -11.93 -9.60 -2.33
C GLU A 277 -12.76 -10.65 -1.58
N MET A 278 -13.51 -11.46 -2.31
CA MET A 278 -14.45 -12.46 -1.77
C MET A 278 -14.20 -13.82 -2.38
N ALA A 279 -14.25 -14.86 -1.56
CA ALA A 279 -14.23 -16.22 -2.07
C ALA A 279 -15.64 -16.64 -2.48
N MET A 280 -15.77 -17.24 -3.67
CA MET A 280 -17.05 -17.61 -4.27
C MET A 280 -16.96 -18.99 -4.92
N ARG A 281 -18.05 -19.77 -4.81
CA ARG A 281 -18.27 -20.97 -5.64
C ARG A 281 -19.11 -20.57 -6.85
N PHE A 282 -18.69 -20.98 -8.04
CA PHE A 282 -19.40 -20.73 -9.29
C PHE A 282 -20.30 -21.90 -9.66
N SER A 283 -21.44 -21.58 -10.24
CA SER A 283 -22.46 -22.54 -10.69
C SER A 283 -22.27 -22.96 -12.15
N ARG A 284 -21.52 -22.16 -12.93
CA ARG A 284 -21.11 -22.42 -14.31
C ARG A 284 -19.59 -22.37 -14.45
N THR A 285 -19.11 -22.76 -15.62
CA THR A 285 -17.71 -22.54 -16.01
C THR A 285 -17.46 -21.05 -16.20
N VAL A 286 -16.40 -20.54 -15.57
CA VAL A 286 -15.90 -19.17 -15.70
C VAL A 286 -14.40 -19.20 -15.94
N GLU A 287 -13.85 -18.14 -16.51
CA GLU A 287 -12.42 -17.95 -16.70
C GLU A 287 -11.89 -16.84 -15.79
N VAL A 288 -10.59 -16.88 -15.51
CA VAL A 288 -9.92 -15.78 -14.81
C VAL A 288 -9.98 -14.54 -15.69
N GLY A 289 -10.49 -13.44 -15.14
CA GLY A 289 -10.76 -12.21 -15.89
C GLY A 289 -12.23 -11.99 -16.26
N ASP A 290 -13.09 -13.00 -16.11
CA ASP A 290 -14.52 -12.83 -16.35
C ASP A 290 -15.11 -11.81 -15.38
N ARG A 291 -16.05 -11.01 -15.89
CA ARG A 291 -16.92 -10.15 -15.10
C ARG A 291 -18.31 -10.77 -15.02
N LEU A 292 -18.83 -10.83 -13.80
CA LEU A 292 -20.16 -11.35 -13.52
C LEU A 292 -20.88 -10.49 -12.50
N ASP A 293 -22.20 -10.45 -12.61
CA ASP A 293 -23.05 -9.83 -11.60
C ASP A 293 -23.37 -10.85 -10.51
N VAL A 294 -23.14 -10.48 -9.25
CA VAL A 294 -23.37 -11.35 -8.10
C VAL A 294 -24.29 -10.70 -7.08
N LYS A 295 -25.14 -11.52 -6.46
CA LYS A 295 -25.99 -11.11 -5.34
C LYS A 295 -25.70 -11.98 -4.12
N VAL A 296 -25.75 -11.38 -2.94
CA VAL A 296 -25.58 -12.11 -1.68
C VAL A 296 -26.79 -13.02 -1.47
N SER A 297 -26.56 -14.33 -1.32
CA SER A 297 -27.63 -15.31 -1.02
C SER A 297 -27.68 -15.69 0.44
N TYR A 298 -26.53 -15.69 1.11
CA TYR A 298 -26.40 -15.95 2.53
C TYR A 298 -25.16 -15.25 3.08
N VAL A 299 -25.27 -14.66 4.26
CA VAL A 299 -24.12 -14.07 4.96
C VAL A 299 -24.34 -14.11 6.47
N ASP A 300 -23.29 -14.51 7.18
CA ASP A 300 -23.22 -14.49 8.64
C ASP A 300 -21.86 -13.91 9.05
N PRO A 301 -21.82 -12.60 9.41
CA PRO A 301 -20.59 -11.93 9.81
C PRO A 301 -19.93 -12.56 11.05
N ARG A 302 -20.71 -13.13 11.97
CA ARG A 302 -20.18 -13.73 13.21
C ARG A 302 -19.52 -15.08 12.97
N ARG A 303 -19.96 -15.80 11.92
CA ARG A 303 -19.37 -17.09 11.51
C ARG A 303 -18.35 -16.96 10.39
N ASP A 304 -18.06 -15.73 9.93
CA ASP A 304 -17.22 -15.45 8.76
C ASP A 304 -17.68 -16.24 7.51
N MET A 305 -19.00 -16.24 7.26
CA MET A 305 -19.60 -16.95 6.14
C MET A 305 -20.25 -15.98 5.15
N ILE A 306 -20.03 -16.22 3.87
CA ILE A 306 -20.74 -15.55 2.78
C ILE A 306 -20.93 -16.50 1.61
N GLN A 307 -22.05 -16.38 0.93
CA GLN A 307 -22.38 -17.05 -0.31
C GLN A 307 -22.99 -16.04 -1.27
N PHE A 308 -22.59 -16.17 -2.52
CA PHE A 308 -23.12 -15.39 -3.63
C PHE A 308 -23.87 -16.32 -4.57
N VAL A 309 -24.81 -15.74 -5.32
CA VAL A 309 -25.40 -16.35 -6.51
C VAL A 309 -25.10 -15.46 -7.70
N GLU A 310 -24.84 -16.10 -8.85
CA GLU A 310 -24.70 -15.40 -10.12
C GLU A 310 -26.08 -14.91 -10.57
N ILE A 311 -26.15 -13.67 -11.06
CA ILE A 311 -27.34 -13.13 -11.70
C ILE A 311 -27.12 -13.23 -13.21
N ASP A 312 -27.93 -14.08 -13.87
CA ASP A 312 -27.92 -14.14 -15.33
C ASP A 312 -28.42 -12.81 -15.90
N GLN A 313 -27.57 -12.08 -16.63
CA GLN A 313 -28.00 -10.99 -17.48
C GLN A 313 -28.78 -11.54 -18.69
N ALA A 314 -30.03 -11.91 -18.48
CA ALA A 314 -31.00 -12.00 -19.56
C ALA A 314 -31.66 -10.62 -19.76
N ILE A 315 -30.92 -9.66 -20.31
CA ILE A 315 -31.52 -8.46 -20.91
C ILE A 315 -31.00 -8.35 -22.35
N PRO A 316 -31.81 -8.72 -23.36
CA PRO A 316 -31.51 -8.33 -24.72
C PRO A 316 -31.66 -6.81 -24.80
N GLN A 317 -30.57 -6.09 -25.10
CA GLN A 317 -30.68 -4.76 -25.67
C GLN A 317 -31.48 -4.89 -26.97
N THR A 318 -32.78 -4.67 -26.87
CA THR A 318 -33.65 -4.60 -28.03
C THR A 318 -33.40 -3.24 -28.63
N ALA A 319 -32.67 -3.22 -29.75
CA ALA A 319 -32.58 -2.06 -30.59
C ALA A 319 -33.99 -1.69 -31.09
N CYS A 320 -34.44 -0.49 -30.73
CA CYS A 320 -35.43 0.31 -31.45
C CYS A 320 -35.12 1.78 -31.19
#